data_AF-A0A5B0VQA1-F1
#
_entry.id   AF-A0A5B0VQA1-F1
#
_cell.length_a   1.000
_cell.length_b   1.000
_cell.length_c   1.000
_cell.angle_alpha   90.00
_cell.angle_beta   90.00
_cell.angle_gamma   90.00
#
_symmetry.space_group_name_H-M   'P 1'
#
loop_
_entity.id
_entity.type
_entity.pdbx_description
1 polymer ?
#
loop_
_entity_poly.entity_id
_entity_poly.type
_entity_poly.pdbx_seq_one_letter_code
_entity_poly.pdbx_strand_id
1 'polypeptide(L)'
;MSLSIGIGLSVDSGLPVSNKLELVTPPAVSTQNIKKATIEVSSVSATTSQNNRIYQSLVNEQSININLKLMTEIKAEQISGQQSHEIDYMLALISDDVYIRTTMGIGDYVRLSDEELLKAGIEPKNLRDDTTGFQAGIYRNDDLYIVAFVGTNDLKDILTNLRQGFGFDEAQYHQAVDLARTARMAFGENMLFTGHSLGGGLAATAALSVGKPAVIFNSAGVSDNMMKNLGLSPQEGRNIAENGLIRHYVAEYDLLDTLQQKLPVSQPIGHKILLKYNGDLEESSKWLPSLMRGLNAHSLKKVLELLTIYKPWLSLDDEQQEESLAMLNESAVNVSV
;
A
#
# COMPACT_ATOMS: atom_id res chain seq x y z
N MET A 1 -33.50 -13.94 58.28
CA MET A 1 -32.96 -15.28 58.62
C MET A 1 -31.52 -15.30 58.17
N SER A 2 -30.60 -15.41 59.13
CA SER A 2 -29.15 -15.47 58.94
C SER A 2 -28.72 -16.88 58.54
N LEU A 3 -27.61 -17.03 57.82
CA LEU A 3 -26.63 -18.11 58.05
C LEU A 3 -25.30 -17.81 57.34
N SER A 4 -24.31 -17.42 58.16
CA SER A 4 -22.88 -17.54 57.87
C SER A 4 -22.41 -18.94 58.29
N ILE A 5 -21.51 -19.56 57.54
CA ILE A 5 -20.51 -20.50 58.09
C ILE A 5 -19.21 -20.31 57.29
N GLY A 6 -18.16 -19.87 57.98
CA GLY A 6 -16.77 -20.03 57.56
C GLY A 6 -16.10 -21.09 58.42
N ILE A 7 -15.16 -21.85 57.85
CA ILE A 7 -14.16 -22.62 58.60
C ILE A 7 -12.87 -22.57 57.78
N GLY A 8 -11.83 -21.95 58.34
CA GLY A 8 -10.45 -22.15 57.92
C GLY A 8 -9.76 -23.08 58.90
N LEU A 9 -8.82 -23.90 58.42
CA LEU A 9 -7.74 -24.49 59.21
C LEU A 9 -6.54 -24.76 58.28
N SER A 10 -5.40 -24.17 58.65
CA SER A 10 -4.04 -24.42 58.17
C SER A 10 -3.46 -25.64 58.89
N VAL A 11 -2.51 -26.37 58.29
CA VAL A 11 -1.13 -26.58 58.78
C VAL A 11 -0.36 -27.47 57.79
N ASP A 12 0.60 -26.81 57.14
CA ASP A 12 2.01 -27.14 56.92
C ASP A 12 2.55 -28.58 57.15
N SER A 13 3.39 -29.04 56.21
CA SER A 13 4.36 -30.11 56.45
C SER A 13 5.61 -29.92 55.56
N GLY A 14 6.71 -29.49 56.19
CA GLY A 14 8.05 -30.07 55.97
C GLY A 14 8.96 -29.51 54.86
N LEU A 15 9.81 -28.56 55.23
CA LEU A 15 11.12 -28.18 54.61
C LEU A 15 12.13 -29.36 54.61
N PRO A 16 13.32 -29.36 53.91
CA PRO A 16 14.16 -28.22 53.51
C PRO A 16 14.97 -28.28 52.17
N VAL A 17 15.40 -27.10 51.69
CA VAL A 17 16.73 -26.68 51.17
C VAL A 17 17.55 -27.63 50.27
N SER A 18 17.90 -27.21 49.04
CA SER A 18 19.28 -26.82 48.64
C SER A 18 19.47 -26.61 47.12
N ASN A 19 20.34 -25.65 46.80
CA ASN A 19 20.81 -25.20 45.48
C ASN A 19 21.29 -26.32 44.53
N LYS A 20 20.93 -26.19 43.24
CA LYS A 20 21.88 -26.16 42.10
C LYS A 20 21.14 -25.79 40.81
N LEU A 21 21.41 -24.58 40.28
CA LEU A 21 21.25 -24.29 38.86
C LEU A 21 22.27 -25.15 38.11
N GLU A 22 21.84 -26.22 37.46
CA GLU A 22 22.61 -26.82 36.37
C GLU A 22 22.28 -26.06 35.09
N LEU A 23 23.31 -25.36 34.60
CA LEU A 23 23.34 -24.79 33.26
C LEU A 23 23.30 -25.96 32.28
N VAL A 24 22.15 -26.20 31.65
CA VAL A 24 22.08 -27.10 30.50
C VAL A 24 22.86 -26.42 29.36
N THR A 25 24.09 -26.88 29.15
CA THR A 25 24.88 -26.47 27.99
C THR A 25 24.28 -27.14 26.75
N PRO A 26 23.91 -26.39 25.70
CA PRO A 26 23.55 -27.00 24.43
C PRO A 26 24.78 -27.69 23.83
N PRO A 27 24.61 -28.78 23.06
CA PRO A 27 25.73 -29.52 22.48
C PRO A 27 26.60 -28.58 21.63
N ALA A 28 27.92 -28.68 21.84
CA ALA A 28 28.92 -27.90 21.12
C ALA A 28 28.75 -28.09 19.61
N VAL A 29 28.35 -27.01 18.93
CA VAL A 29 28.37 -26.94 17.47
C VAL A 29 29.83 -26.83 17.02
N SER A 30 30.26 -27.84 16.27
CA SER A 30 31.57 -27.91 15.62
C SER A 30 31.89 -26.63 14.85
N THR A 31 33.04 -26.03 15.12
CA THR A 31 33.55 -24.78 14.53
C THR A 31 34.17 -24.96 13.14
N GLN A 32 33.86 -26.05 12.44
CA GLN A 32 34.26 -26.25 11.04
C GLN A 32 33.08 -25.97 10.11
N ASN A 33 32.77 -24.68 9.93
CA ASN A 33 32.21 -24.08 8.69
C ASN A 33 32.10 -22.54 8.80
N ILE A 34 33.01 -21.90 9.56
CA ILE A 34 33.16 -20.44 9.53
C ILE A 34 34.06 -20.11 8.34
N LYS A 35 33.49 -20.14 7.13
CA LYS A 35 33.94 -19.39 5.96
C LYS A 35 32.92 -19.57 4.83
N LYS A 36 32.41 -18.42 4.37
CA LYS A 36 31.51 -18.20 3.23
C LYS A 36 30.00 -18.18 3.52
N ALA A 37 29.59 -17.42 4.55
CA ALA A 37 28.31 -16.72 4.50
C ALA A 37 28.50 -15.47 3.63
N THR A 38 28.54 -15.67 2.31
CA THR A 38 28.22 -14.60 1.37
C THR A 38 26.70 -14.44 1.46
N ILE A 39 26.27 -13.34 2.04
CA ILE A 39 24.88 -12.91 2.09
C ILE A 39 24.39 -12.85 0.64
N GLU A 40 23.52 -13.79 0.25
CA GLU A 40 22.81 -13.71 -1.01
C GLU A 40 21.81 -12.56 -0.91
N VAL A 41 22.16 -11.51 -1.64
CA VAL A 41 21.36 -10.32 -1.91
C VAL A 41 20.21 -10.70 -2.85
N SER A 42 19.08 -10.00 -2.68
CA SER A 42 17.96 -9.79 -3.61
C SER A 42 16.91 -10.88 -3.80
N SER A 43 15.66 -10.53 -3.51
CA SER A 43 14.61 -10.69 -4.51
C SER A 43 13.50 -9.66 -4.31
N VAL A 44 13.56 -8.57 -5.07
CA VAL A 44 12.36 -7.82 -5.48
C VAL A 44 11.44 -8.82 -6.18
N SER A 45 10.12 -8.76 -5.94
CA SER A 45 9.17 -9.69 -6.59
C SER A 45 9.36 -9.69 -8.12
N ALA A 46 9.20 -10.84 -8.76
CA ALA A 46 9.35 -10.98 -10.20
C ALA A 46 8.42 -10.02 -10.97
N THR A 47 7.21 -9.78 -10.47
CA THR A 47 6.26 -8.82 -11.05
C THR A 47 6.74 -7.38 -10.89
N THR A 48 7.20 -6.99 -9.70
CA THR A 48 7.74 -5.66 -9.42
C THR A 48 9.01 -5.40 -10.25
N SER A 49 9.87 -6.41 -10.38
CA SER A 49 11.08 -6.36 -11.22
C SER A 49 10.73 -6.21 -12.70
N GLN A 50 9.73 -6.94 -13.19
CA GLN A 50 9.29 -6.88 -14.57
C GLN A 50 8.64 -5.52 -14.90
N ASN A 51 7.74 -5.03 -14.05
CA ASN A 51 7.08 -3.74 -14.26
C ASN A 51 8.08 -2.59 -14.21
N ASN A 52 9.01 -2.61 -13.25
CA ASN A 52 10.09 -1.63 -13.18
C ASN A 52 11.00 -1.70 -14.42
N ARG A 53 11.38 -2.90 -14.88
CA ARG A 53 12.16 -3.05 -16.12
C ARG A 53 11.44 -2.49 -17.35
N ILE A 54 10.14 -2.72 -17.48
CA ILE A 54 9.34 -2.21 -18.59
C ILE A 54 9.26 -0.67 -18.53
N TYR A 55 9.00 -0.09 -17.35
CA TYR A 55 9.03 1.35 -17.20
C TYR A 55 10.41 1.93 -17.53
N GLN A 56 11.49 1.34 -16.99
CA GLN A 56 12.86 1.78 -17.26
C GLN A 56 13.25 1.63 -18.74
N SER A 57 12.80 0.58 -19.45
CA SER A 57 13.05 0.47 -20.89
C SER A 57 12.30 1.55 -21.67
N LEU A 58 11.06 1.88 -21.29
CA LEU A 58 10.28 2.92 -21.95
C LEU A 58 10.75 4.34 -21.65
N VAL A 59 11.36 4.58 -20.48
CA VAL A 59 12.04 5.84 -20.17
C VAL A 59 13.36 5.94 -20.94
N ASN A 60 14.12 4.84 -21.02
CA ASN A 60 15.40 4.80 -21.74
C ASN A 60 15.24 4.92 -23.27
N GLU A 61 14.15 4.40 -23.85
CA GLU A 61 13.85 4.60 -25.27
C GLU A 61 13.45 6.05 -25.61
N GLN A 62 13.05 6.85 -24.62
CA GLN A 62 12.68 8.27 -24.79
C GLN A 62 13.79 9.27 -24.42
N SER A 63 14.97 8.83 -23.96
CA SER A 63 16.00 9.74 -23.42
C SER A 63 17.28 9.82 -24.26
N ILE A 64 17.20 10.51 -25.39
CA ILE A 64 18.29 11.41 -25.78
C ILE A 64 18.13 12.69 -24.94
N ASN A 65 19.08 12.88 -24.03
CA ASN A 65 19.36 14.11 -23.26
C ASN A 65 18.27 14.58 -22.28
N ILE A 66 18.48 14.36 -20.98
CA ILE A 66 18.81 15.40 -19.97
C ILE A 66 19.00 14.71 -18.62
N ASN A 67 20.26 14.67 -18.17
CA ASN A 67 20.67 14.94 -16.79
C ASN A 67 19.69 14.55 -15.65
N LEU A 68 19.36 13.27 -15.52
CA LEU A 68 18.53 12.70 -14.42
C LEU A 68 19.19 12.77 -13.03
N LYS A 69 20.33 13.46 -12.91
CA LYS A 69 21.06 13.68 -11.65
C LYS A 69 20.63 14.98 -10.94
N LEU A 70 19.62 15.68 -11.48
CA LEU A 70 19.10 16.95 -10.97
C LEU A 70 17.62 16.86 -10.57
N MET A 71 17.14 15.68 -10.17
CA MET A 71 15.87 15.58 -9.45
C MET A 71 16.10 16.09 -8.03
N THR A 72 15.77 17.37 -7.84
CA THR A 72 15.59 17.99 -6.54
C THR A 72 14.74 17.11 -5.64
N GLU A 73 15.19 16.91 -4.40
CA GLU A 73 14.47 16.33 -3.27
C GLU A 73 12.95 16.59 -3.36
N ILE A 74 12.17 15.55 -3.71
CA ILE A 74 10.72 15.68 -3.87
C ILE A 74 10.10 15.76 -2.48
N LYS A 75 9.44 16.88 -2.18
CA LYS A 75 8.71 17.09 -0.93
C LYS A 75 7.26 16.66 -1.06
N ALA A 76 6.68 16.15 0.02
CA ALA A 76 5.29 15.73 0.08
C ALA A 76 4.32 16.85 -0.36
N GLU A 77 4.58 18.10 0.01
CA GLU A 77 3.73 19.23 -0.41
C GLU A 77 3.71 19.41 -1.93
N GLN A 78 4.81 19.09 -2.62
CA GLN A 78 4.89 19.14 -4.09
C GLN A 78 4.13 18.00 -4.77
N ILE A 79 3.77 16.97 -4.00
CA ILE A 79 2.95 15.83 -4.41
C ILE A 79 1.47 16.15 -4.16
N SER A 80 1.11 17.20 -3.43
CA SER A 80 -0.29 17.61 -3.31
C SER A 80 -0.83 18.19 -4.63
N GLY A 81 -2.15 18.16 -4.82
CA GLY A 81 -2.83 18.65 -6.02
C GLY A 81 -3.58 17.56 -6.78
N GLN A 82 -4.37 18.01 -7.75
CA GLN A 82 -5.24 17.14 -8.56
C GLN A 82 -4.51 16.49 -9.74
N GLN A 83 -3.41 17.07 -10.20
CA GLN A 83 -2.68 16.63 -11.39
C GLN A 83 -1.83 15.38 -11.10
N SER A 84 -1.74 14.48 -12.06
CA SER A 84 -0.88 13.30 -12.00
C SER A 84 0.59 13.70 -11.91
N HIS A 85 1.38 12.96 -11.13
CA HIS A 85 2.83 13.13 -11.05
C HIS A 85 3.55 11.83 -11.40
N GLU A 86 4.79 11.93 -11.87
CA GLU A 86 5.62 10.77 -12.19
C GLU A 86 5.83 9.85 -10.97
N ILE A 87 5.97 10.41 -9.78
CA ILE A 87 6.06 9.64 -8.53
C ILE A 87 4.84 8.77 -8.27
N ASP A 88 3.67 9.07 -8.85
CA ASP A 88 2.46 8.26 -8.67
C ASP A 88 2.66 6.83 -9.20
N TYR A 89 3.51 6.64 -10.22
CA TYR A 89 3.93 5.31 -10.67
C TYR A 89 4.73 4.56 -9.60
N MET A 90 5.68 5.23 -8.95
CA MET A 90 6.45 4.65 -7.85
C MET A 90 5.56 4.33 -6.64
N LEU A 91 4.55 5.14 -6.35
CA LEU A 91 3.58 4.88 -5.29
C LEU A 91 2.68 3.66 -5.59
N ALA A 92 2.35 3.42 -6.86
CA ALA A 92 1.68 2.19 -7.27
C ALA A 92 2.58 0.96 -7.07
N LEU A 93 3.88 1.07 -7.36
CA LEU A 93 4.85 0.00 -7.10
C LEU A 93 5.04 -0.27 -5.60
N ILE A 94 5.13 0.78 -4.78
CA ILE A 94 5.20 0.65 -3.32
C ILE A 94 3.92 0.01 -2.77
N SER A 95 2.75 0.37 -3.32
CA SER A 95 1.47 -0.26 -2.98
C SER A 95 1.42 -1.75 -3.32
N ASP A 96 2.20 -2.23 -4.30
CA ASP A 96 2.35 -3.66 -4.64
C ASP A 96 3.36 -4.33 -3.70
N ASP A 97 4.49 -3.67 -3.47
CA ASP A 97 5.59 -4.18 -2.64
C ASP A 97 5.18 -4.39 -1.17
N VAL A 98 4.32 -3.54 -0.61
CA VAL A 98 3.91 -3.61 0.81
C VAL A 98 3.18 -4.90 1.19
N TYR A 99 2.62 -5.61 0.20
CA TYR A 99 2.05 -6.95 0.40
C TYR A 99 3.12 -7.98 0.81
N ILE A 100 4.38 -7.77 0.43
CA ILE A 100 5.52 -8.65 0.73
C ILE A 100 6.11 -8.22 2.08
N ARG A 101 5.90 -9.05 3.11
CA ARG A 101 6.30 -8.72 4.48
C ARG A 101 7.81 -8.56 4.68
N THR A 102 8.61 -9.25 3.88
CA THR A 102 10.08 -9.33 4.03
C THR A 102 10.83 -8.49 2.99
N THR A 103 10.14 -7.68 2.20
CA THR A 103 10.78 -6.79 1.23
C THR A 103 11.66 -5.76 1.92
N MET A 104 12.76 -5.38 1.26
CA MET A 104 13.64 -4.28 1.66
C MET A 104 13.25 -2.96 0.99
N GLY A 105 12.23 -2.96 0.13
CA GLY A 105 11.82 -1.80 -0.66
C GLY A 105 12.14 -1.94 -2.15
N ILE A 106 11.95 -0.85 -2.88
CA ILE A 106 12.04 -0.80 -4.34
C ILE A 106 12.89 0.38 -4.82
N GLY A 107 13.97 0.08 -5.56
CA GLY A 107 14.90 1.10 -6.03
C GLY A 107 15.47 1.89 -4.86
N ASP A 108 15.36 3.22 -4.93
CA ASP A 108 15.82 4.13 -3.87
C ASP A 108 14.80 4.33 -2.74
N TYR A 109 13.63 3.70 -2.81
CA TYR A 109 12.62 3.70 -1.76
C TYR A 109 12.82 2.50 -0.85
N VAL A 110 13.57 2.70 0.23
CA VAL A 110 13.95 1.65 1.18
C VAL A 110 12.86 1.49 2.23
N ARG A 111 12.43 0.25 2.50
CA ARG A 111 11.51 -0.03 3.62
C ARG A 111 12.28 0.05 4.93
N LEU A 112 11.74 0.78 5.90
CA LEU A 112 12.34 0.88 7.23
C LEU A 112 12.36 -0.49 7.92
N SER A 113 13.51 -0.83 8.47
CA SER A 113 13.69 -2.00 9.32
C SER A 113 13.06 -1.81 10.70
N ASP A 114 12.85 -2.91 11.42
CA ASP A 114 12.38 -2.88 12.81
C ASP A 114 13.27 -2.01 13.71
N GLU A 115 14.58 -2.03 13.48
CA GLU A 115 15.54 -1.21 14.24
C GLU A 115 15.33 0.29 13.96
N GLU A 116 15.13 0.67 12.70
CA GLU A 116 14.87 2.07 12.32
C GLU A 116 13.51 2.55 12.84
N LEU A 117 12.48 1.70 12.78
CA LEU A 117 11.16 1.99 13.36
C LEU A 117 11.26 2.25 14.86
N LEU A 118 11.96 1.38 15.59
CA LEU A 118 12.17 1.55 17.03
C LEU A 118 12.97 2.81 17.36
N LYS A 119 14.00 3.14 16.58
CA LYS A 119 14.75 4.41 16.72
C LYS A 119 13.86 5.63 16.49
N ALA A 120 12.88 5.53 15.60
CA ALA A 120 11.88 6.55 15.33
C ALA A 120 10.71 6.57 16.34
N GLY A 121 10.70 5.67 17.32
CA GLY A 121 9.64 5.56 18.33
C GLY A 121 8.36 4.86 17.85
N ILE A 122 8.42 4.12 16.74
CA ILE A 122 7.32 3.34 16.18
C ILE A 122 7.56 1.86 16.51
N GLU A 123 6.64 1.24 17.24
CA GLU A 123 6.74 -0.20 17.49
C GLU A 123 6.39 -0.99 16.22
N PRO A 124 7.25 -1.93 15.75
CA PRO A 124 6.97 -2.71 14.54
C PRO A 124 5.64 -3.49 14.58
N LYS A 125 5.21 -3.90 15.79
CA LYS A 125 3.92 -4.56 15.99
C LYS A 125 2.73 -3.66 15.62
N ASN A 126 2.87 -2.34 15.63
CA ASN A 126 1.79 -1.42 15.26
C ASN A 126 1.58 -1.34 13.74
N LEU A 127 2.48 -1.92 12.94
CA LEU A 127 2.32 -2.02 11.49
C LEU A 127 1.52 -3.27 11.09
N ARG A 128 1.10 -4.12 12.04
CA ARG A 128 0.39 -5.36 11.72
C ARG A 128 -0.51 -5.85 12.86
N ASP A 129 -1.72 -6.25 12.50
CA ASP A 129 -2.63 -6.97 13.39
C ASP A 129 -3.32 -8.09 12.61
N ASP A 130 -2.96 -9.33 12.92
CA ASP A 130 -3.54 -10.51 12.27
C ASP A 130 -5.03 -10.72 12.61
N THR A 131 -5.51 -10.10 13.69
CA THR A 131 -6.91 -10.21 14.13
C THR A 131 -7.84 -9.42 13.21
N THR A 132 -7.43 -8.20 12.86
CA THR A 132 -8.20 -7.31 11.98
C THR A 132 -7.80 -7.49 10.52
N GLY A 133 -6.61 -8.04 10.25
CA GLY A 133 -6.00 -8.11 8.92
C GLY A 133 -5.21 -6.85 8.54
N PHE A 134 -5.02 -5.91 9.48
CA PHE A 134 -4.24 -4.69 9.25
C PHE A 134 -2.77 -5.02 8.93
N GLN A 135 -2.24 -4.41 7.88
CA GLN A 135 -0.82 -4.48 7.53
C GLN A 135 -0.38 -3.19 6.85
N ALA A 136 0.79 -2.68 7.23
CA ALA A 136 1.41 -1.50 6.67
C ALA A 136 2.93 -1.66 6.50
N GLY A 137 3.52 -0.76 5.74
CA GLY A 137 4.96 -0.58 5.59
C GLY A 137 5.31 0.90 5.53
N ILE A 138 6.47 1.26 6.08
CA ILE A 138 6.98 2.63 5.99
C ILE A 138 8.24 2.60 5.14
N TYR A 139 8.25 3.43 4.10
CA TYR A 139 9.32 3.55 3.13
C TYR A 139 9.96 4.92 3.26
N ARG A 140 11.25 5.00 2.95
CA ARG A 140 12.03 6.23 2.95
C ARG A 140 12.79 6.37 1.65
N ASN A 141 12.75 7.56 1.08
CA ASN A 141 13.62 7.99 0.00
C ASN A 141 14.16 9.37 0.39
N ASP A 142 15.45 9.44 0.71
CA ASP A 142 16.06 10.59 1.37
C ASP A 142 15.27 11.03 2.62
N ASP A 143 14.70 12.24 2.61
CA ASP A 143 13.89 12.83 3.69
C ASP A 143 12.37 12.64 3.48
N LEU A 144 11.95 11.99 2.39
CA LEU A 144 10.55 11.68 2.11
C LEU A 144 10.16 10.34 2.74
N TYR A 145 9.09 10.34 3.54
CA TYR A 145 8.52 9.14 4.14
C TYR A 145 7.17 8.77 3.51
N ILE A 146 6.98 7.49 3.20
CA ILE A 146 5.75 6.98 2.57
C ILE A 146 5.21 5.87 3.45
N VAL A 147 4.00 6.06 3.97
CA VAL A 147 3.29 5.01 4.70
C VAL A 147 2.34 4.32 3.73
N ALA A 148 2.63 3.06 3.44
CA ALA A 148 1.87 2.22 2.52
C ALA A 148 0.98 1.24 3.30
N PHE A 149 -0.27 1.10 2.90
CA PHE A 149 -1.22 0.18 3.53
C PHE A 149 -1.61 -0.94 2.57
N VAL A 150 -1.68 -2.15 3.11
CA VAL A 150 -2.10 -3.34 2.39
C VAL A 150 -3.62 -3.40 2.33
N GLY A 151 -4.17 -3.79 1.18
CA GLY A 151 -5.59 -4.11 1.05
C GLY A 151 -5.91 -5.57 1.36
N THR A 152 -7.10 -6.02 1.01
CA THR A 152 -7.49 -7.43 1.18
C THR A 152 -6.94 -8.28 0.03
N ASN A 153 -6.36 -9.45 0.35
CA ASN A 153 -5.85 -10.40 -0.65
C ASN A 153 -6.95 -11.24 -1.33
N ASP A 154 -8.16 -11.28 -0.77
CA ASP A 154 -9.27 -12.04 -1.31
C ASP A 154 -10.37 -11.13 -1.89
N LEU A 155 -10.44 -11.12 -3.22
CA LEU A 155 -11.46 -10.37 -3.95
C LEU A 155 -12.87 -10.97 -3.78
N LYS A 156 -13.00 -12.25 -3.41
CA LYS A 156 -14.29 -12.86 -3.09
C LYS A 156 -14.84 -12.30 -1.79
N ASP A 157 -13.96 -12.05 -0.81
CA ASP A 157 -14.35 -11.44 0.46
C ASP A 157 -14.81 -10.00 0.24
N ILE A 158 -14.07 -9.22 -0.57
CA ILE A 158 -14.49 -7.86 -0.98
C ILE A 158 -15.89 -7.89 -1.61
N LEU A 159 -16.13 -8.79 -2.57
CA LEU A 159 -17.42 -8.93 -3.25
C LEU A 159 -18.54 -9.29 -2.28
N THR A 160 -18.26 -10.19 -1.35
CA THR A 160 -19.22 -10.70 -0.37
C THR A 160 -19.60 -9.61 0.62
N ASN A 161 -18.61 -8.95 1.23
CA ASN A 161 -18.80 -7.90 2.22
C ASN A 161 -19.59 -6.71 1.65
N LEU A 162 -19.28 -6.31 0.42
CA LEU A 162 -20.01 -5.23 -0.24
C LEU A 162 -21.45 -5.60 -0.58
N ARG A 163 -21.67 -6.78 -1.18
CA ARG A 163 -23.03 -7.24 -1.55
C ARG A 163 -23.94 -7.43 -0.33
N GLN A 164 -23.36 -7.81 0.80
CA GLN A 164 -24.10 -7.96 2.06
C GLN A 164 -24.31 -6.62 2.78
N GLY A 165 -23.67 -5.53 2.32
CA GLY A 165 -23.79 -4.20 2.90
C GLY A 165 -23.02 -4.03 4.21
N PHE A 166 -22.15 -4.97 4.58
CA PHE A 166 -21.32 -4.86 5.79
C PHE A 166 -20.17 -3.87 5.63
N GLY A 167 -19.80 -3.51 4.40
CA GLY A 167 -18.67 -2.60 4.15
C GLY A 167 -17.34 -3.22 4.55
N PHE A 168 -16.37 -2.39 4.93
CA PHE A 168 -15.04 -2.82 5.38
C PHE A 168 -14.89 -2.63 6.89
N ASP A 169 -13.95 -3.36 7.50
CA ASP A 169 -13.73 -3.32 8.95
C ASP A 169 -13.23 -1.95 9.42
N GLU A 170 -14.02 -1.27 10.27
CA GLU A 170 -13.68 0.04 10.84
C GLU A 170 -12.41 -0.02 11.72
N ALA A 171 -12.06 -1.18 12.30
CA ALA A 171 -10.89 -1.32 13.15
C ALA A 171 -9.59 -0.99 12.40
N GLN A 172 -9.44 -1.47 11.16
CA GLN A 172 -8.28 -1.17 10.33
C GLN A 172 -8.17 0.32 10.00
N TYR A 173 -9.30 1.01 9.79
CA TYR A 173 -9.34 2.45 9.52
C TYR A 173 -8.86 3.25 10.76
N HIS A 174 -9.25 2.83 11.97
CA HIS A 174 -8.72 3.43 13.20
C HIS A 174 -7.23 3.16 13.38
N GLN A 175 -6.76 1.93 13.11
CA GLN A 175 -5.33 1.59 13.13
C GLN A 175 -4.52 2.43 12.14
N ALA A 176 -5.06 2.72 10.95
CA ALA A 176 -4.42 3.59 9.97
C ALA A 176 -4.27 5.03 10.47
N VAL A 177 -5.27 5.57 11.18
CA VAL A 177 -5.22 6.90 11.79
C VAL A 177 -4.17 6.97 12.89
N ASP A 178 -4.11 5.96 13.76
CA ASP A 178 -3.14 5.93 14.85
C ASP A 178 -1.70 5.80 14.32
N LEU A 179 -1.49 4.98 13.28
CA LEU A 179 -0.21 4.90 12.59
C LEU A 179 0.15 6.22 11.92
N ALA A 180 -0.80 6.89 11.26
CA ALA A 180 -0.58 8.18 10.60
C ALA A 180 -0.12 9.27 11.57
N ARG A 181 -0.79 9.38 12.73
CA ARG A 181 -0.41 10.32 13.78
C ARG A 181 0.98 10.03 14.33
N THR A 182 1.27 8.75 14.60
CA THR A 182 2.58 8.33 15.11
C THR A 182 3.68 8.61 14.10
N ALA A 183 3.46 8.28 12.84
CA ALA A 183 4.39 8.55 11.75
C ALA A 183 4.65 10.05 11.57
N ARG A 184 3.61 10.90 11.64
CA ARG A 184 3.80 12.36 11.57
C ARG A 184 4.64 12.89 12.75
N MET A 185 4.43 12.36 13.95
CA MET A 185 5.25 12.73 15.11
C MET A 185 6.72 12.31 14.95
N ALA A 186 6.96 11.16 14.32
CA ALA A 186 8.31 10.60 14.13
C ALA A 186 9.08 11.27 12.98
N PHE A 187 8.41 11.53 11.86
CA PHE A 187 9.04 11.92 10.60
C PHE A 187 8.74 13.35 10.16
N GLY A 188 7.82 14.04 10.84
CA GLY A 188 7.45 15.42 10.54
C GLY A 188 6.58 15.55 9.31
N GLU A 189 6.80 16.63 8.55
CA GLU A 189 5.85 17.09 7.54
C GLU A 189 6.07 16.46 6.16
N ASN A 190 7.28 15.98 5.86
CA ASN A 190 7.65 15.43 4.56
C ASN A 190 7.23 13.96 4.43
N MET A 191 5.93 13.72 4.52
CA MET A 191 5.37 12.39 4.41
C MET A 191 4.07 12.34 3.62
N LEU A 192 3.76 11.17 3.07
CA LEU A 192 2.51 10.90 2.36
C LEU A 192 2.04 9.45 2.56
N PHE A 193 0.83 9.18 2.11
CA PHE A 193 0.20 7.86 2.21
C PHE A 193 -0.07 7.24 0.84
N THR A 194 -0.01 5.92 0.77
CA THR A 194 -0.43 5.19 -0.42
C THR A 194 -1.04 3.83 -0.09
N GLY A 195 -1.78 3.28 -1.03
CA GLY A 195 -2.40 1.97 -0.86
C GLY A 195 -3.35 1.62 -1.99
N HIS A 196 -3.67 0.34 -2.05
CA HIS A 196 -4.56 -0.26 -3.06
C HIS A 196 -5.78 -0.90 -2.42
N SER A 197 -6.93 -0.87 -3.11
CA SER A 197 -8.16 -1.52 -2.65
C SER A 197 -8.56 -1.02 -1.25
N LEU A 198 -8.80 -1.91 -0.28
CA LEU A 198 -8.97 -1.54 1.13
C LEU A 198 -7.84 -0.65 1.67
N GLY A 199 -6.58 -0.94 1.32
CA GLY A 199 -5.42 -0.15 1.72
C GLY A 199 -5.46 1.29 1.19
N GLY A 200 -6.11 1.52 0.05
CA GLY A 200 -6.40 2.88 -0.43
C GLY A 200 -7.35 3.64 0.50
N GLY A 201 -8.38 2.97 1.03
CA GLY A 201 -9.31 3.58 1.99
C GLY A 201 -8.62 3.91 3.32
N LEU A 202 -7.70 3.04 3.76
CA LEU A 202 -6.83 3.27 4.92
C LEU A 202 -5.92 4.48 4.70
N ALA A 203 -5.25 4.54 3.54
CA ALA A 203 -4.39 5.66 3.15
C ALA A 203 -5.13 7.00 3.07
N ALA A 204 -6.34 6.99 2.48
CA ALA A 204 -7.19 8.18 2.38
C ALA A 204 -7.62 8.70 3.76
N THR A 205 -7.92 7.79 4.67
CA THR A 205 -8.33 8.12 6.04
C THR A 205 -7.15 8.62 6.87
N ALA A 206 -5.98 7.99 6.72
CA ALA A 206 -4.72 8.45 7.28
C ALA A 206 -4.40 9.88 6.82
N ALA A 207 -4.48 10.15 5.51
CA ALA A 207 -4.28 11.48 4.93
C ALA A 207 -5.18 12.55 5.53
N LEU A 208 -6.50 12.30 5.59
CA LEU A 208 -7.45 13.22 6.22
C LEU A 208 -7.13 13.48 7.69
N SER A 209 -6.68 12.47 8.43
CA SER A 209 -6.45 12.57 9.86
C SER A 209 -5.29 13.48 10.26
N VAL A 210 -4.28 13.62 9.39
CA VAL A 210 -3.07 14.40 9.66
C VAL A 210 -2.80 15.53 8.67
N GLY A 211 -3.65 15.67 7.65
CA GLY A 211 -3.54 16.71 6.63
C GLY A 211 -2.34 16.52 5.71
N LYS A 212 -2.03 15.27 5.33
CA LYS A 212 -0.91 14.94 4.44
C LYS A 212 -1.38 14.24 3.17
N PRO A 213 -0.67 14.39 2.04
CA PRO A 213 -1.16 13.88 0.76
C PRO A 213 -1.31 12.37 0.74
N ALA A 214 -2.22 11.88 -0.10
CA ALA A 214 -2.27 10.46 -0.47
C ALA A 214 -2.43 10.26 -1.97
N VAL A 215 -1.86 9.16 -2.46
CA VAL A 215 -2.12 8.63 -3.79
C VAL A 215 -2.61 7.20 -3.65
N ILE A 216 -3.85 6.95 -4.07
CA ILE A 216 -4.56 5.70 -3.82
C ILE A 216 -5.03 5.07 -5.13
N PHE A 217 -5.06 3.74 -5.18
CA PHE A 217 -5.32 2.98 -6.41
C PHE A 217 -6.49 2.02 -6.22
N ASN A 218 -7.49 2.09 -7.11
CA ASN A 218 -8.71 1.28 -7.07
C ASN A 218 -9.29 1.18 -5.65
N SER A 219 -9.34 2.31 -4.96
CA SER A 219 -9.55 2.38 -3.52
C SER A 219 -10.95 1.94 -3.07
N ALA A 220 -11.02 1.41 -1.86
CA ALA A 220 -12.23 1.29 -1.07
C ALA A 220 -12.74 2.66 -0.59
N GLY A 221 -14.02 2.71 -0.25
CA GLY A 221 -14.66 3.91 0.29
C GLY A 221 -14.28 4.27 1.72
N VAL A 222 -14.57 5.52 2.09
CA VAL A 222 -14.43 6.03 3.47
C VAL A 222 -15.81 6.43 3.97
N SER A 223 -16.21 5.92 5.13
CA SER A 223 -17.56 6.15 5.65
C SER A 223 -17.75 7.56 6.22
N ASP A 224 -18.99 8.06 6.15
CA ASP A 224 -19.37 9.33 6.78
C ASP A 224 -19.13 9.31 8.30
N ASN A 225 -19.29 8.15 8.94
CA ASN A 225 -19.00 7.96 10.36
C ASN A 225 -17.50 8.13 10.63
N MET A 226 -16.66 7.56 9.76
CA MET A 226 -15.22 7.72 9.89
C MET A 226 -14.79 9.18 9.75
N MET A 227 -15.34 9.93 8.78
CA MET A 227 -15.06 11.37 8.66
C MET A 227 -15.47 12.15 9.90
N LYS A 228 -16.63 11.83 10.49
CA LYS A 228 -17.09 12.43 11.76
C LYS A 228 -16.16 12.08 12.93
N ASN A 229 -15.64 10.85 12.99
CA ASN A 229 -14.65 10.44 13.99
C ASN A 229 -13.33 11.20 13.85
N LEU A 230 -13.00 11.68 12.65
CA LEU A 230 -11.87 12.58 12.40
C LEU A 230 -12.18 14.05 12.76
N GLY A 231 -13.40 14.36 13.21
CA GLY A 231 -13.84 15.72 13.52
C GLY A 231 -14.27 16.53 12.28
N LEU A 232 -14.46 15.89 11.13
CA LEU A 232 -14.86 16.53 9.88
C LEU A 232 -16.34 16.25 9.59
N SER A 233 -17.05 17.23 9.04
CA SER A 233 -18.31 16.90 8.37
C SER A 233 -18.03 16.04 7.13
N PRO A 234 -18.89 15.09 6.75
CA PRO A 234 -18.63 14.27 5.56
C PRO A 234 -18.44 15.07 4.27
N GLN A 235 -19.15 16.19 4.12
CA GLN A 235 -18.99 17.06 2.96
C GLN A 235 -17.61 17.75 2.96
N GLU A 236 -17.17 18.24 4.11
CA GLU A 236 -15.87 18.88 4.27
C GLU A 236 -14.72 17.89 4.02
N GLY A 237 -14.78 16.69 4.60
CA GLY A 237 -13.78 15.65 4.35
C GLY A 237 -13.66 15.28 2.88
N ARG A 238 -14.80 15.13 2.18
CA ARG A 238 -14.82 14.92 0.72
C ARG A 238 -14.21 16.09 -0.05
N ASN A 239 -14.61 17.32 0.28
CA ASN A 239 -14.08 18.51 -0.39
C ASN A 239 -12.57 18.66 -0.19
N ILE A 240 -12.05 18.41 1.02
CA ILE A 240 -10.61 18.47 1.30
C ILE A 240 -9.87 17.41 0.47
N ALA A 241 -10.38 16.17 0.47
CA ALA A 241 -9.82 15.08 -0.31
C ALA A 241 -9.76 15.42 -1.80
N GLU A 242 -10.88 15.87 -2.38
CA GLU A 242 -11.03 16.16 -3.80
C GLU A 242 -10.22 17.39 -4.25
N ASN A 243 -10.02 18.38 -3.38
CA ASN A 243 -9.26 19.60 -3.68
C ASN A 243 -7.74 19.42 -3.52
N GLY A 244 -7.23 18.23 -3.87
CA GLY A 244 -5.81 17.98 -4.02
C GLY A 244 -5.10 17.40 -2.78
N LEU A 245 -5.82 17.05 -1.71
CA LEU A 245 -5.20 16.25 -0.65
C LEU A 245 -5.00 14.79 -1.13
N ILE A 246 -5.93 14.26 -1.92
CA ILE A 246 -5.92 12.85 -2.32
C ILE A 246 -6.09 12.73 -3.83
N ARG A 247 -5.16 12.04 -4.49
CA ARG A 247 -5.35 11.54 -5.86
C ARG A 247 -5.83 10.10 -5.83
N HIS A 248 -6.90 9.82 -6.55
CA HIS A 248 -7.52 8.50 -6.60
C HIS A 248 -7.51 7.98 -8.03
N TYR A 249 -6.56 7.08 -8.32
CA TYR A 249 -6.49 6.39 -9.59
C TYR A 249 -7.48 5.24 -9.63
N VAL A 250 -8.28 5.17 -10.71
CA VAL A 250 -9.25 4.10 -10.94
C VAL A 250 -9.05 3.54 -12.33
N ALA A 251 -8.82 2.23 -12.43
CA ALA A 251 -8.83 1.54 -13.71
C ALA A 251 -10.28 1.41 -14.21
N GLU A 252 -10.48 1.65 -15.50
CA GLU A 252 -11.76 1.38 -16.14
C GLU A 252 -12.14 -0.09 -15.95
N TYR A 253 -13.45 -0.33 -15.75
CA TYR A 253 -14.01 -1.64 -15.41
C TYR A 253 -13.63 -2.19 -14.03
N ASP A 254 -12.94 -1.43 -13.18
CA ASP A 254 -12.63 -1.85 -11.82
C ASP A 254 -13.87 -2.41 -11.11
N LEU A 255 -13.77 -3.65 -10.64
CA LEU A 255 -14.88 -4.36 -10.04
C LEU A 255 -15.33 -3.68 -8.74
N LEU A 256 -14.38 -3.21 -7.94
CA LEU A 256 -14.68 -2.57 -6.66
C LEU A 256 -15.42 -1.24 -6.88
N ASP A 257 -14.90 -0.35 -7.72
CA ASP A 257 -15.54 0.91 -8.12
C ASP A 257 -16.95 0.68 -8.67
N THR A 258 -17.11 -0.30 -9.56
CA THR A 258 -18.41 -0.66 -10.15
C THR A 258 -19.44 -1.11 -9.10
N LEU A 259 -19.01 -1.91 -8.12
CA LEU A 259 -19.91 -2.42 -7.08
C LEU A 259 -20.27 -1.34 -6.07
N GLN A 260 -19.29 -0.55 -5.63
CA GLN A 260 -19.52 0.53 -4.68
C GLN A 260 -20.53 1.54 -5.25
N GLN A 261 -20.44 1.92 -6.53
CA GLN A 261 -21.39 2.84 -7.16
C GLN A 261 -22.83 2.30 -7.25
N LYS A 262 -23.00 0.98 -7.29
CA LYS A 262 -24.32 0.33 -7.41
C LYS A 262 -24.97 0.00 -6.08
N LEU A 263 -24.18 -0.06 -5.02
CA LEU A 263 -24.62 -0.48 -3.69
C LEU A 263 -24.67 0.73 -2.76
N PRO A 264 -25.53 0.71 -1.72
CA PRO A 264 -25.61 1.78 -0.73
C PRO A 264 -24.44 1.69 0.28
N VAL A 265 -23.21 1.68 -0.22
CA VAL A 265 -21.96 1.61 0.56
C VAL A 265 -21.16 2.89 0.39
N SER A 266 -20.19 3.10 1.28
CA SER A 266 -19.31 4.27 1.22
C SER A 266 -18.51 4.30 -0.08
N GLN A 267 -18.40 5.48 -0.68
CA GLN A 267 -17.62 5.71 -1.90
C GLN A 267 -16.18 6.11 -1.57
N PRO A 268 -15.23 5.85 -2.49
CA PRO A 268 -13.89 6.42 -2.40
C PRO A 268 -13.93 7.94 -2.40
N ILE A 269 -12.88 8.55 -1.85
CA ILE A 269 -12.72 10.00 -1.77
C ILE A 269 -11.43 10.42 -2.48
N GLY A 270 -11.33 11.69 -2.84
CA GLY A 270 -10.19 12.24 -3.56
C GLY A 270 -10.51 12.61 -5.00
N HIS A 271 -9.58 13.28 -5.66
CA HIS A 271 -9.67 13.62 -7.07
C HIS A 271 -9.52 12.37 -7.93
N LYS A 272 -10.58 11.97 -8.62
CA LYS A 272 -10.61 10.75 -9.44
C LYS A 272 -9.84 10.95 -10.75
N ILE A 273 -8.82 10.12 -10.98
CA ILE A 273 -8.08 10.01 -12.23
C ILE A 273 -8.42 8.66 -12.86
N LEU A 274 -9.18 8.68 -13.94
CA LEU A 274 -9.62 7.47 -14.64
C LEU A 274 -8.55 6.99 -15.62
N LEU A 275 -8.06 5.76 -15.42
CA LEU A 275 -7.17 5.05 -16.34
C LEU A 275 -8.03 4.21 -17.30
N LYS A 276 -8.28 4.75 -18.49
CA LYS A 276 -9.08 4.08 -19.53
C LYS A 276 -8.33 2.89 -20.12
N TYR A 277 -9.04 1.86 -20.55
CA TYR A 277 -8.44 0.81 -21.37
C TYR A 277 -8.25 1.32 -22.80
N ASN A 278 -7.22 0.86 -23.52
CA ASN A 278 -7.08 1.16 -24.94
C ASN A 278 -8.11 0.36 -25.76
N GLY A 279 -8.67 0.96 -26.81
CA GLY A 279 -9.60 0.32 -27.74
C GLY A 279 -9.02 -0.92 -28.44
N ASP A 280 -7.69 -1.03 -28.57
CA ASP A 280 -7.04 -2.21 -29.17
C ASP A 280 -6.79 -3.34 -28.14
N LEU A 281 -6.62 -2.99 -26.86
CA LEU A 281 -6.58 -3.97 -25.76
C LEU A 281 -7.97 -4.58 -25.47
N GLU A 282 -9.01 -4.03 -26.11
CA GLU A 282 -10.36 -4.54 -26.09
C GLU A 282 -10.44 -5.91 -26.80
N GLU A 283 -9.69 -6.18 -27.87
CA GLU A 283 -9.79 -7.48 -28.59
C GLU A 283 -9.27 -8.66 -27.76
N SER A 284 -8.11 -8.50 -27.11
CA SER A 284 -7.52 -9.54 -26.27
C SER A 284 -8.19 -9.67 -24.90
N SER A 285 -9.04 -8.72 -24.49
CA SER A 285 -9.76 -8.75 -23.21
C SER A 285 -11.28 -8.93 -23.35
N LYS A 286 -11.84 -8.80 -24.56
CA LYS A 286 -13.26 -9.06 -24.88
C LYS A 286 -13.66 -10.49 -24.54
N TRP A 287 -12.76 -11.46 -24.74
CA TRP A 287 -13.03 -12.86 -24.42
C TRP A 287 -13.07 -13.15 -22.91
N LEU A 288 -12.49 -12.27 -22.07
CA LEU A 288 -12.62 -12.45 -20.61
C LEU A 288 -14.08 -12.18 -20.19
N PRO A 289 -14.67 -13.06 -19.36
CA PRO A 289 -15.94 -12.78 -18.71
C PRO A 289 -15.90 -11.44 -17.97
N SER A 290 -17.02 -10.71 -17.92
CA SER A 290 -17.10 -9.37 -17.31
C SER A 290 -16.56 -9.31 -15.88
N LEU A 291 -16.80 -10.35 -15.08
CA LEU A 291 -16.24 -10.48 -13.74
C LEU A 291 -14.70 -10.57 -13.76
N MET A 292 -14.13 -11.41 -14.63
CA MET A 292 -12.68 -11.57 -14.74
C MET A 292 -12.00 -10.31 -15.25
N ARG A 293 -12.62 -9.59 -16.20
CA ARG A 293 -12.16 -8.28 -16.65
C ARG A 293 -12.13 -7.28 -15.49
N GLY A 294 -13.18 -7.25 -14.67
CA GLY A 294 -13.20 -6.36 -13.50
C GLY A 294 -12.19 -6.73 -12.42
N LEU A 295 -11.95 -8.02 -12.18
CA LEU A 295 -10.90 -8.47 -11.25
C LEU A 295 -9.50 -8.10 -11.76
N ASN A 296 -9.28 -8.20 -13.08
CA ASN A 296 -8.03 -7.79 -13.71
C ASN A 296 -7.84 -6.26 -13.57
N ALA A 297 -8.87 -5.48 -13.91
CA ALA A 297 -8.90 -4.03 -13.74
C ALA A 297 -8.58 -3.60 -12.31
N HIS A 298 -9.09 -4.35 -11.33
CA HIS A 298 -8.83 -4.07 -9.93
C HIS A 298 -7.36 -4.23 -9.54
N SER A 299 -6.60 -5.11 -10.19
CA SER A 299 -5.22 -5.41 -9.79
C SER A 299 -4.25 -4.23 -9.95
N LEU A 300 -3.28 -4.12 -9.03
CA LEU A 300 -2.16 -3.18 -9.19
C LEU A 300 -1.34 -3.46 -10.45
N LYS A 301 -1.25 -4.73 -10.88
CA LYS A 301 -0.60 -5.08 -12.16
C LYS A 301 -1.22 -4.31 -13.33
N LYS A 302 -2.55 -4.25 -13.41
CA LYS A 302 -3.23 -3.52 -14.47
C LYS A 302 -3.09 -2.01 -14.31
N VAL A 303 -3.19 -1.48 -13.08
CA VAL A 303 -2.92 -0.06 -12.82
C VAL A 303 -1.52 0.33 -13.29
N LEU A 304 -0.49 -0.45 -12.94
CA LEU A 304 0.89 -0.22 -13.36
C LEU A 304 1.06 -0.29 -14.88
N GLU A 305 0.43 -1.25 -15.53
CA GLU A 305 0.40 -1.35 -17.00
C GLU A 305 -0.19 -0.08 -17.64
N LEU A 306 -1.35 0.38 -17.17
CA LEU A 306 -2.00 1.58 -17.71
C LEU A 306 -1.19 2.85 -17.42
N LEU A 307 -0.64 3.02 -16.22
CA LEU A 307 0.24 4.16 -15.91
C LEU A 307 1.51 4.16 -16.77
N THR A 308 2.04 2.98 -17.09
CA THR A 308 3.22 2.84 -17.97
C THR A 308 2.90 3.24 -19.41
N ILE A 309 1.73 2.85 -19.90
CA ILE A 309 1.27 3.15 -21.25
C ILE A 309 0.94 4.65 -21.40
N TYR A 310 0.09 5.17 -20.53
CA TYR A 310 -0.47 6.51 -20.72
C TYR A 310 0.39 7.62 -20.14
N LYS A 311 1.23 7.31 -19.14
CA LYS A 311 2.10 8.26 -18.45
C LYS A 311 1.37 9.59 -18.19
N PRO A 312 0.24 9.62 -17.46
CA PRO A 312 -0.67 10.77 -17.41
C PRO A 312 -0.06 12.05 -16.81
N TRP A 313 1.16 11.97 -16.28
CA TRP A 313 1.97 13.11 -15.82
C TRP A 313 2.74 13.79 -16.95
N LEU A 314 2.91 13.15 -18.10
CA LEU A 314 3.44 13.77 -19.30
C LEU A 314 2.29 14.51 -19.99
N SER A 315 2.42 15.82 -20.15
CA SER A 315 1.58 16.60 -21.06
C SER A 315 1.94 16.24 -22.50
N LEU A 316 1.57 15.04 -22.94
CA LEU A 316 1.73 14.62 -24.33
C LEU A 316 0.45 15.03 -25.06
N ASP A 317 0.62 15.82 -26.12
CA ASP A 317 -0.43 16.06 -27.10
C ASP A 317 -0.83 14.71 -27.73
N ASP A 318 -2.09 14.56 -28.13
CA ASP A 318 -2.71 13.27 -28.51
C ASP A 318 -1.86 12.43 -29.52
N GLU A 319 -1.10 13.10 -30.39
CA GLU A 319 -0.23 12.51 -31.42
C GLU A 319 0.96 11.73 -30.82
N GLN A 320 1.52 12.20 -29.70
CA GLN A 320 2.66 11.55 -29.02
C GLN A 320 2.21 10.35 -28.18
N GLN A 321 0.95 10.31 -27.75
CA GLN A 321 0.36 9.15 -27.09
C GLN A 321 0.16 8.00 -28.08
N GLU A 322 -0.32 8.28 -29.29
CA GLU A 322 -0.46 7.29 -30.37
C GLU A 322 0.88 6.67 -30.81
N GLU A 323 1.94 7.48 -30.90
CA GLU A 323 3.26 6.99 -31.30
C GLU A 323 3.90 6.07 -30.25
N SER A 324 3.72 6.38 -28.96
CA SER A 324 4.17 5.51 -27.85
C SER A 324 3.44 4.15 -27.83
N LEU A 325 2.16 4.14 -28.21
CA LEU A 325 1.33 2.94 -28.32
C LEU A 325 1.75 2.06 -29.49
N ALA A 326 2.16 2.65 -30.62
CA ALA A 326 2.66 1.92 -31.79
C ALA A 326 3.95 1.14 -31.48
N MET A 327 4.87 1.74 -30.72
CA MET A 327 6.16 1.10 -30.36
C MET A 327 6.00 -0.09 -29.40
N LEU A 328 5.00 -0.06 -28.52
CA LEU A 328 4.70 -1.17 -27.60
C LEU A 328 4.13 -2.41 -28.31
N ASN A 329 3.31 -2.20 -29.34
CA ASN A 329 2.77 -3.31 -30.13
C ASN A 329 3.86 -4.00 -30.97
N GLU A 330 4.84 -3.25 -31.50
CA GLU A 330 5.97 -3.85 -32.23
C GLU A 330 6.89 -4.67 -31.32
N SER A 331 7.14 -4.20 -30.10
CA SER A 331 7.97 -4.91 -29.13
C SER A 331 7.31 -6.16 -28.56
N ALA A 332 5.97 -6.20 -28.45
CA ALA A 332 5.22 -7.41 -28.09
C ALA A 332 5.27 -8.51 -29.17
N VAL A 333 5.34 -8.13 -30.45
CA VAL A 333 5.46 -9.08 -31.57
C VAL A 333 6.85 -9.72 -31.61
N ASN A 334 7.91 -8.98 -31.27
CA ASN A 334 9.30 -9.48 -31.31
C ASN A 334 9.71 -10.39 -30.14
N VAL A 335 8.90 -10.51 -29.09
CA VAL A 335 9.16 -11.44 -27.96
C VAL A 335 8.56 -12.84 -28.21
N SER A 336 7.89 -13.04 -29.34
CA SER A 336 7.24 -14.31 -29.70
C SER A 336 7.94 -15.11 -30.82
N VAL A 337 9.27 -14.96 -30.96
CA VAL A 337 10.11 -15.83 -31.81
C VAL A 337 11.24 -16.46 -31.00
#